data_AF-A0A3D5NT54-F1
#
_entry.id   AF-A0A3D5NT54-F1
#
_cell.length_a   1.000
_cell.length_b   1.000
_cell.length_c   1.000
_cell.angle_alpha   90.00
_cell.angle_beta   90.00
_cell.angle_gamma   90.00
#
_symmetry.space_group_name_H-M   'P 1'
#
loop_
_entity.id
_entity.type
_entity.pdbx_description
1 polymer ?
#
loop_
_entity_poly.entity_id
_entity_poly.type
_entity_poly.pdbx_seq_one_letter_code
_entity_poly.pdbx_strand_id
1 'polypeptide(L)'
;MLKLNTRKIIPLLFIALGALFAGIGFFQLGFWVDGPGPGFFPSIMAFVMIIAGVATFILSLKEEGNAVYIKDEFLVILAGIGIFAGTFIIGLVPTIIAYLFIWLRIFEKISWKVTIIIMAIALFITIGVFGMWLGIQFPMGLFEFILG
;
A
#
# COMPACT_ATOMS: atom_id res chain seq x y z
N MET A 1 -22.12 -18.31 -20.60
CA MET A 1 -20.89 -17.52 -20.82
C MET A 1 -20.67 -16.63 -19.62
N LEU A 2 -19.45 -16.57 -19.07
CA LEU A 2 -19.14 -15.72 -17.91
C LEU A 2 -19.22 -14.25 -18.35
N LYS A 3 -20.22 -13.49 -17.89
CA LYS A 3 -20.31 -12.06 -18.17
C LYS A 3 -19.23 -11.33 -17.35
N LEU A 4 -18.21 -10.83 -18.04
CA LEU A 4 -17.12 -10.05 -17.43
C LEU A 4 -17.64 -8.66 -17.08
N ASN A 5 -17.76 -8.39 -15.78
CA ASN A 5 -18.10 -7.09 -15.20
C ASN A 5 -17.00 -6.68 -14.20
N THR A 6 -17.08 -5.47 -13.68
CA THR A 6 -16.07 -4.94 -12.74
C THR A 6 -15.92 -5.79 -11.47
N ARG A 7 -17.00 -6.41 -10.98
CA ARG A 7 -16.96 -7.35 -9.83
C ARG A 7 -16.05 -8.55 -10.06
N LYS A 8 -15.83 -8.95 -11.31
CA LYS A 8 -14.93 -10.07 -11.68
C LYS A 8 -13.58 -9.58 -12.17
N ILE A 9 -13.55 -8.46 -12.89
CA ILE A 9 -12.31 -7.90 -13.44
C ILE A 9 -11.39 -7.40 -12.32
N ILE A 10 -11.92 -6.65 -11.34
CA ILE A 10 -11.09 -6.08 -10.26
C ILE A 10 -10.39 -7.18 -9.44
N PRO A 11 -11.07 -8.23 -8.96
CA PRO A 11 -10.40 -9.34 -8.27
C PRO A 11 -9.35 -10.06 -9.13
N LEU A 12 -9.64 -10.29 -10.41
CA LEU A 12 -8.67 -10.90 -11.33
C LEU A 12 -7.42 -10.03 -11.51
N LEU A 13 -7.58 -8.71 -11.60
CA LEU A 13 -6.46 -7.77 -11.62
C LEU A 13 -5.64 -7.83 -10.32
N PHE A 14 -6.30 -7.90 -9.16
CA PHE A 14 -5.62 -8.06 -7.87
C PHE A 14 -4.81 -9.35 -7.78
N ILE A 15 -5.36 -10.48 -8.28
CA ILE A 15 -4.64 -11.75 -8.34
C ILE A 15 -3.42 -11.64 -9.26
N ALA A 16 -3.59 -11.06 -10.46
CA ALA A 16 -2.50 -10.90 -11.42
C ALA A 16 -1.38 -10.00 -10.90
N LEU A 17 -1.73 -8.84 -10.34
CA LEU A 17 -0.77 -7.92 -9.73
C LEU A 17 -0.10 -8.52 -8.49
N GLY A 18 -0.85 -9.25 -7.66
CA GLY A 18 -0.30 -9.99 -6.53
C GLY A 18 0.71 -11.03 -7.00
N ALA A 19 0.41 -11.82 -8.02
CA ALA A 19 1.36 -12.80 -8.57
C ALA A 19 2.62 -12.13 -9.13
N LEU A 20 2.47 -11.01 -9.83
CA LEU A 20 3.58 -10.19 -10.32
C LEU A 20 4.46 -9.69 -9.16
N PHE A 21 3.87 -9.09 -8.13
CA PHE A 21 4.61 -8.55 -7.00
C PHE A 21 5.23 -9.64 -6.10
N ALA A 22 4.60 -10.81 -5.99
CA ALA A 22 5.23 -11.96 -5.36
C ALA A 22 6.50 -12.35 -6.12
N GLY A 23 6.43 -12.44 -7.45
CA GLY A 23 7.61 -12.71 -8.28
C GLY A 23 8.72 -11.67 -8.08
N ILE A 24 8.40 -10.38 -8.10
CA ILE A 24 9.37 -9.30 -7.84
C ILE A 24 9.96 -9.41 -6.43
N GLY A 25 9.12 -9.62 -5.42
CA GLY A 25 9.54 -9.73 -4.02
C GLY A 25 10.51 -10.90 -3.78
N PHE A 26 10.19 -12.09 -4.31
CA PHE A 26 11.04 -13.27 -4.14
C PHE A 26 12.32 -13.24 -4.97
N PHE A 27 12.22 -12.84 -6.24
CA PHE A 27 13.30 -13.04 -7.20
C PHE A 27 14.16 -11.80 -7.45
N GLN A 28 13.67 -10.60 -7.19
CA GLN A 28 14.41 -9.35 -7.46
C GLN A 28 14.79 -8.59 -6.19
N LEU A 29 13.88 -8.51 -5.21
CA LEU A 29 14.10 -7.72 -3.99
C LEU A 29 14.77 -8.51 -2.86
N GLY A 30 14.88 -9.84 -2.99
CA GLY A 30 15.45 -10.73 -1.99
C GLY A 30 14.49 -10.97 -0.81
N PHE A 31 14.08 -12.23 -0.62
CA PHE A 31 13.13 -12.60 0.43
C PHE A 31 13.82 -12.89 1.77
N TRP A 32 14.74 -13.85 1.80
CA TRP A 32 15.41 -14.28 3.02
C TRP A 32 16.76 -14.94 2.69
N VAL A 33 17.86 -14.37 3.19
CA VAL A 33 19.21 -14.98 3.09
C VAL A 33 19.71 -15.27 4.50
N ASP A 34 20.17 -14.26 5.23
CA ASP A 34 20.57 -14.34 6.65
C ASP A 34 19.59 -13.62 7.60
N GLY A 35 18.39 -13.33 7.09
CA GLY A 35 17.36 -12.51 7.71
C GLY A 35 16.37 -12.00 6.66
N PRO A 36 15.27 -11.34 7.06
CA PRO A 36 14.29 -10.81 6.11
C PRO A 36 14.92 -9.71 5.27
N GLY A 37 14.84 -9.87 3.95
CA GLY A 37 15.32 -8.87 2.99
C GLY A 37 14.25 -7.83 2.62
N PRO A 38 14.60 -6.86 1.76
CA PRO A 38 13.67 -5.83 1.26
C PRO A 38 12.40 -6.41 0.61
N GLY A 39 12.51 -7.60 0.01
CA GLY A 39 11.39 -8.31 -0.62
C GLY A 39 10.44 -9.00 0.36
N PHE A 40 10.79 -9.14 1.64
CA PHE A 40 10.00 -9.91 2.61
C PHE A 40 8.57 -9.36 2.76
N PHE A 41 8.43 -8.08 3.10
CA PHE A 41 7.12 -7.47 3.31
C PHE A 41 6.29 -7.35 2.00
N PRO A 42 6.86 -6.90 0.86
CA PRO A 42 6.17 -6.93 -0.43
C PRO A 42 5.63 -8.32 -0.80
N SER A 43 6.41 -9.39 -0.59
CA SER A 43 5.96 -10.77 -0.86
C SER A 43 4.77 -11.17 0.00
N ILE A 44 4.76 -10.84 1.30
CA ILE A 44 3.62 -11.11 2.19
C ILE A 44 2.38 -10.36 1.70
N MET A 45 2.51 -9.07 1.41
CA MET A 45 1.39 -8.26 0.92
C MET A 45 0.86 -8.75 -0.43
N ALA A 46 1.74 -9.23 -1.31
CA ALA A 46 1.38 -9.85 -2.57
C ALA A 46 0.51 -11.11 -2.36
N PHE A 47 0.85 -11.97 -1.39
CA PHE A 47 -0.01 -13.11 -1.04
C PHE A 47 -1.35 -12.68 -0.46
N VAL A 48 -1.38 -11.67 0.41
CA VAL A 48 -2.64 -11.11 0.93
C VAL A 48 -3.52 -10.62 -0.22
N MET A 49 -2.94 -9.93 -1.20
CA MET A 49 -3.66 -9.50 -2.41
C MET A 49 -4.22 -10.68 -3.21
N ILE A 50 -3.44 -11.74 -3.41
CA ILE A 50 -3.90 -12.95 -4.12
C ILE A 50 -5.04 -13.61 -3.37
N ILE A 51 -4.91 -13.82 -2.06
CA ILE A 51 -5.92 -14.49 -1.23
C ILE A 51 -7.21 -13.67 -1.23
N ALA A 52 -7.12 -12.35 -1.01
CA ALA A 52 -8.27 -11.46 -1.05
C ALA A 52 -8.91 -11.43 -2.46
N GLY A 53 -8.10 -11.39 -3.52
CA GLY A 53 -8.56 -11.45 -4.90
C GLY A 53 -9.28 -12.76 -5.23
N VAL A 54 -8.75 -13.91 -4.80
CA VAL A 54 -9.41 -15.21 -5.00
C VAL A 54 -10.73 -15.29 -4.24
N ALA A 55 -10.73 -14.89 -2.96
CA ALA A 55 -11.93 -14.89 -2.13
C ALA A 55 -13.03 -13.98 -2.74
N THR A 56 -12.68 -12.75 -3.10
CA THR A 56 -13.62 -11.80 -3.72
C THR A 56 -14.08 -12.25 -5.09
N PHE A 57 -13.23 -12.88 -5.89
CA PHE A 57 -13.63 -13.48 -7.16
C PHE A 57 -14.67 -14.59 -6.97
N ILE A 58 -14.44 -15.53 -6.04
CA ILE A 58 -15.39 -16.61 -5.75
C ILE A 58 -16.73 -16.05 -5.26
N LEU A 59 -16.72 -15.02 -4.40
CA LEU A 59 -17.94 -14.34 -3.96
C LEU A 59 -18.67 -13.69 -5.14
N SER A 60 -17.95 -13.04 -6.04
CA SER A 60 -18.53 -12.40 -7.23
C SER A 60 -19.21 -13.36 -8.21
N LEU A 61 -18.92 -14.68 -8.14
CA LEU A 61 -19.60 -15.70 -8.93
C LEU A 61 -21.01 -16.00 -8.42
N LYS A 62 -21.28 -15.76 -7.12
CA LYS A 62 -22.58 -15.99 -6.48
C LYS A 62 -23.48 -14.76 -6.49
N GLU A 63 -22.92 -13.58 -6.72
CA GLU A 63 -23.65 -12.33 -6.69
C GLU A 63 -24.23 -11.97 -8.06
N GLU A 64 -25.52 -11.71 -8.10
CA GLU A 64 -26.23 -11.20 -9.28
C GLU A 64 -26.52 -9.70 -9.11
N GLY A 65 -26.20 -8.90 -10.12
CA GLY A 65 -26.44 -7.45 -10.12
C GLY A 65 -25.21 -6.60 -10.43
N ASN A 66 -25.42 -5.27 -10.48
CA ASN A 66 -24.36 -4.30 -10.76
C ASN A 66 -23.49 -4.06 -9.51
N ALA A 67 -22.22 -3.71 -9.72
CA ALA A 67 -21.36 -3.26 -8.63
C ALA A 67 -21.94 -1.98 -7.99
N VAL A 68 -21.97 -1.96 -6.66
CA VAL A 68 -22.26 -0.76 -5.89
C VAL A 68 -20.91 -0.19 -5.47
N TYR A 69 -20.68 1.08 -5.76
CA TYR A 69 -19.43 1.75 -5.41
C TYR A 69 -19.70 2.81 -4.37
N ILE A 70 -18.92 2.79 -3.28
CA ILE A 70 -19.07 3.74 -2.19
C ILE A 70 -18.14 4.91 -2.48
N LYS A 71 -18.67 6.15 -2.39
CA LYS A 71 -17.87 7.35 -2.69
C LYS A 71 -16.61 7.45 -1.84
N ASP A 72 -16.70 7.04 -0.58
CA ASP A 72 -15.58 7.08 0.36
C ASP A 72 -14.45 6.13 -0.05
N GLU A 73 -14.73 5.05 -0.79
CA GLU A 73 -13.68 4.18 -1.36
C GLU A 73 -12.82 4.93 -2.37
N PHE A 74 -13.40 5.86 -3.13
CA PHE A 74 -12.65 6.71 -4.06
C PHE A 74 -11.75 7.71 -3.34
N LEU A 75 -12.11 8.17 -2.14
CA LEU A 75 -11.25 9.03 -1.33
C LEU A 75 -9.98 8.28 -0.91
N VAL A 76 -10.09 6.99 -0.57
CA VAL A 76 -8.95 6.14 -0.25
C VAL A 76 -8.06 5.92 -1.47
N ILE A 77 -8.66 5.70 -2.66
CA ILE A 77 -7.90 5.58 -3.92
C ILE A 77 -7.16 6.89 -4.21
N LEU A 78 -7.82 8.03 -4.07
CA LEU A 78 -7.22 9.35 -4.28
C LEU A 78 -6.09 9.62 -3.29
N ALA A 79 -6.26 9.21 -2.03
CA ALA A 79 -5.20 9.28 -1.03
C ALA A 79 -3.97 8.44 -1.43
N GLY A 80 -4.18 7.22 -1.95
CA GLY A 80 -3.10 6.39 -2.48
C GLY A 80 -2.34 7.06 -3.62
N ILE A 81 -3.05 7.66 -4.57
CA ILE A 81 -2.46 8.46 -5.66
C ILE A 81 -1.70 9.67 -5.10
N GLY A 82 -2.27 10.35 -4.10
CA GLY A 82 -1.64 11.48 -3.43
C GLY A 82 -0.34 11.11 -2.71
N ILE A 83 -0.29 9.95 -2.04
CA ILE A 83 0.93 9.43 -1.41
C ILE A 83 1.98 9.12 -2.48
N PHE A 84 1.58 8.47 -3.57
CA PHE A 84 2.49 8.15 -4.66
C PHE A 84 3.08 9.43 -5.28
N ALA A 85 2.24 10.40 -5.63
CA ALA A 85 2.68 11.67 -6.20
C ALA A 85 3.54 12.49 -5.21
N GLY A 86 3.10 12.60 -3.95
CA GLY A 86 3.83 13.33 -2.91
C GLY A 86 5.22 12.75 -2.65
N THR A 87 5.37 11.43 -2.75
CA THR A 87 6.66 10.74 -2.59
C THR A 87 7.73 11.26 -3.55
N PHE A 88 7.37 11.55 -4.81
CA PHE A 88 8.32 12.12 -5.77
C PHE A 88 8.64 13.59 -5.53
N ILE A 89 7.80 14.31 -4.80
CA ILE A 89 7.98 15.74 -4.53
C ILE A 89 8.84 15.94 -3.28
N ILE A 90 8.42 15.37 -2.15
CA ILE A 90 9.03 15.62 -0.83
C ILE A 90 9.64 14.38 -0.18
N GLY A 91 9.68 13.25 -0.89
CA GLY A 91 10.12 11.97 -0.36
C GLY A 91 9.01 11.19 0.36
N LEU A 92 9.23 9.89 0.56
CA LEU A 92 8.21 8.98 1.09
C LEU A 92 7.88 9.30 2.56
N VAL A 93 8.90 9.46 3.40
CA VAL A 93 8.72 9.61 4.86
C VAL A 93 7.91 10.88 5.18
N PRO A 94 8.26 12.07 4.66
CA PRO A 94 7.45 13.27 4.89
C PRO A 94 6.04 13.16 4.31
N THR A 95 5.88 12.48 3.19
CA THR A 95 4.56 12.26 2.56
C THR A 95 3.66 11.38 3.43
N ILE A 96 4.17 10.29 3.99
CA ILE A 96 3.40 9.44 4.91
C ILE A 96 2.99 10.22 6.16
N ILE A 97 3.90 11.01 6.74
CA ILE A 97 3.60 11.86 7.90
C ILE A 97 2.47 12.86 7.56
N ALA A 98 2.58 13.54 6.42
CA ALA A 98 1.56 14.50 5.97
C ALA A 98 0.21 13.81 5.73
N TYR A 99 0.22 12.65 5.06
CA TYR A 99 -0.98 11.85 4.85
C TYR A 99 -1.63 11.43 6.17
N LEU A 100 -0.88 10.85 7.11
CA LEU A 100 -1.40 10.43 8.41
C LEU A 100 -1.97 11.61 9.19
N PHE A 101 -1.29 12.74 9.18
CA PHE A 101 -1.79 13.95 9.83
C PHE A 101 -3.13 14.39 9.21
N ILE A 102 -3.18 14.53 7.88
CA ILE A 102 -4.38 14.96 7.16
C ILE A 102 -5.52 13.96 7.40
N TRP A 103 -5.29 12.67 7.21
CA TRP A 103 -6.30 11.64 7.37
C TRP A 103 -6.85 11.60 8.79
N LEU A 104 -5.97 11.43 9.79
CA LEU A 104 -6.39 11.27 11.17
C LEU A 104 -6.99 12.55 11.75
N ARG A 105 -6.43 13.72 11.40
CA ARG A 105 -6.84 14.98 12.03
C ARG A 105 -8.00 15.66 11.32
N ILE A 106 -8.03 15.64 9.99
CA ILE A 106 -8.99 16.40 9.20
C ILE A 106 -10.20 15.53 8.83
N PHE A 107 -9.96 14.32 8.33
CA PHE A 107 -11.03 13.41 7.92
C PHE A 107 -11.63 12.67 9.11
N GLU A 108 -10.81 11.98 9.90
CA GLU A 108 -11.27 11.15 11.03
C GLU A 108 -11.47 11.96 12.33
N LYS A 109 -10.99 13.21 12.39
CA LYS A 109 -11.11 14.13 13.55
C LYS A 109 -10.61 13.53 14.87
N ILE A 110 -9.61 12.66 14.82
CA ILE A 110 -8.97 12.03 15.98
C ILE A 110 -8.28 13.08 16.86
N SER A 111 -8.23 12.82 18.17
CA SER A 111 -7.59 13.70 19.15
C SER A 111 -6.08 13.86 18.90
N TRP A 112 -5.55 15.06 19.14
CA TRP A 112 -4.14 15.39 18.91
C TRP A 112 -3.15 14.43 19.56
N LYS A 113 -3.41 14.02 20.80
CA LYS A 113 -2.55 13.07 21.53
C LYS A 113 -2.43 11.76 20.77
N VAL A 114 -3.56 11.21 20.32
CA VAL A 114 -3.60 9.93 19.59
C VAL A 114 -2.97 10.08 18.20
N THR A 115 -3.24 11.17 17.48
CA THR A 115 -2.62 11.44 16.17
C THR A 115 -1.09 11.47 16.27
N ILE A 116 -0.52 12.18 17.25
CA ILE A 116 0.94 12.27 17.43
C ILE A 116 1.53 10.90 17.78
N ILE A 117 0.87 10.12 18.65
CA ILE A 117 1.31 8.76 18.99
C ILE A 117 1.34 7.87 17.74
N ILE A 118 0.26 7.88 16.93
CA ILE A 118 0.20 7.07 15.70
C ILE A 118 1.30 7.49 14.72
N MET A 119 1.51 8.80 14.53
CA MET A 119 2.56 9.30 13.64
C MET A 119 3.97 8.90 14.13
N ALA A 120 4.22 8.97 15.44
CA ALA A 120 5.49 8.56 16.03
C ALA A 120 5.74 7.05 15.86
N ILE A 121 4.72 6.22 16.08
CA ILE A 121 4.81 4.77 15.85
C ILE A 121 5.03 4.47 14.38
N ALA A 122 4.30 5.13 13.48
CA ALA A 122 4.48 4.96 12.04
C ALA A 122 5.90 5.33 11.61
N LEU A 123 6.43 6.45 12.09
CA LEU A 123 7.80 6.88 11.80
C LEU A 123 8.83 5.87 12.33
N PHE A 124 8.64 5.39 13.55
CA PHE A 124 9.50 4.37 14.15
C PHE A 124 9.50 3.08 13.33
N ILE A 125 8.35 2.62 12.87
CA ILE A 125 8.24 1.43 12.01
C ILE A 125 8.88 1.70 10.65
N THR A 126 8.58 2.82 10.00
CA THR A 126 9.14 3.16 8.69
C THR A 126 10.66 3.23 8.74
N ILE A 127 11.25 3.95 9.71
CA ILE A 127 12.71 4.06 9.78
C ILE A 127 13.34 2.79 10.34
N GLY A 128 12.84 2.28 11.48
CA GLY A 128 13.45 1.17 12.20
C GLY A 128 13.25 -0.19 11.52
N VAL A 129 12.01 -0.55 11.19
CA VAL A 129 11.71 -1.84 10.55
C VAL A 129 12.08 -1.79 9.07
N PHE A 130 11.53 -0.84 8.33
CA PHE A 130 11.70 -0.84 6.87
C PHE A 130 13.08 -0.30 6.44
N GLY A 131 13.50 0.84 6.98
CA GLY A 131 14.79 1.46 6.59
C GLY A 131 16.00 0.69 7.12
N MET A 132 16.05 0.44 8.43
CA MET A 132 17.23 -0.12 9.08
C MET A 132 17.27 -1.65 9.04
N TRP A 133 16.16 -2.33 9.38
CA TRP A 133 16.16 -3.79 9.45
C TRP A 133 16.03 -4.44 8.08
N LEU A 134 15.06 -4.00 7.28
CA LEU A 134 14.83 -4.55 5.93
C LEU A 134 15.69 -3.89 4.85
N GLY A 135 16.44 -2.83 5.18
CA GLY A 135 17.35 -2.17 4.24
C GLY A 135 16.65 -1.43 3.09
N ILE A 136 15.38 -1.05 3.27
CA ILE A 136 14.63 -0.33 2.22
C ILE A 136 15.14 1.10 2.10
N GLN A 137 15.56 1.46 0.90
CA GLN A 137 15.90 2.83 0.55
C GLN A 137 14.63 3.61 0.20
N PHE A 138 14.37 4.68 0.95
CA PHE A 138 13.21 5.53 0.71
C PHE A 138 13.52 6.62 -0.31
N PRO A 139 12.63 6.87 -1.28
CA PRO A 139 12.76 8.02 -2.17
C PRO A 139 12.82 9.31 -1.37
N MET A 140 13.77 10.18 -1.71
CA MET A 140 13.92 11.51 -1.11
C MET A 140 13.22 12.58 -1.95
N GLY A 141 12.65 12.22 -3.10
CA GLY A 141 11.92 13.13 -3.97
C GLY A 141 12.84 14.21 -4.54
N LEU A 142 12.37 15.46 -4.60
CA LEU A 142 13.19 16.55 -5.16
C LEU A 142 14.43 16.88 -4.34
N PHE A 143 14.51 16.41 -3.07
CA PHE A 143 15.71 16.60 -2.25
C PHE A 143 16.93 15.85 -2.79
N GLU A 144 16.74 14.82 -3.63
CA GLU A 144 17.83 14.11 -4.31
C GLU A 144 18.65 15.06 -5.19
N PHE A 145 18.02 16.06 -5.80
CA PHE A 145 18.71 17.03 -6.66
C PHE A 145 19.47 18.12 -5.89
N ILE A 146 19.24 18.24 -4.59
CA ILE A 146 19.83 19.29 -3.74
C ILE A 146 20.95 18.70 -2.86
N LEU A 147 20.80 17.45 -2.43
CA LEU A 147 21.69 16.78 -1.48
C LEU A 147 22.62 15.74 -2.11
N GLY A 148 22.39 15.38 -3.39
CA GLY A 148 23.25 14.49 -4.18
C GLY A 148 24.29 15.25 -5.00
#